data_AF-A0A5B7BWT9-F1
#
_entry.id   AF-A0A5B7BWT9-F1
#
_cell.length_a   1.000
_cell.length_b   1.000
_cell.length_c   1.000
_cell.angle_alpha   90.00
_cell.angle_beta   90.00
_cell.angle_gamma   90.00
#
_symmetry.space_group_name_H-M   'P 1'
#
loop_
_entity.id
_entity.type
_entity.pdbx_description
1 polymer ?
#
loop_
_entity_poly.entity_id
_entity_poly.type
_entity_poly.pdbx_seq_one_letter_code
_entity_poly.pdbx_strand_id
1 'polypeptide(L)'
;TPEQMLSSLGKIMSLPENTNIYCGHEYTLSNSEFALSIEPRNEALQSYAAHVAHLRDKGLPTVPTRLKNEKKYNPFLRASSMEIRQSLNIPATANDAEALVAIRRAKDHF
;
A
#
# COMPACT_ATOMS: atom_id res chain seq x y z
N THR A 1 12.58 6.70 11.66
CA THR A 1 11.40 7.49 12.09
C THR A 1 10.37 7.52 10.97
N PRO A 2 9.12 7.94 11.24
CA PRO A 2 8.10 8.09 10.20
C PRO A 2 8.51 9.03 9.06
N GLU A 3 9.23 10.10 9.37
CA GLU A 3 9.75 11.07 8.41
C GLU A 3 10.81 10.43 7.50
N GLN A 4 11.68 9.57 8.06
CA GLN A 4 12.64 8.80 7.27
C GLN A 4 11.95 7.81 6.34
N MET A 5 10.88 7.16 6.79
CA MET A 5 10.08 6.27 5.94
C MET A 5 9.40 7.05 4.82
N LEU A 6 8.74 8.18 5.13
CA LEU A 6 8.11 9.04 4.13
C LEU A 6 9.14 9.54 3.10
N SER A 7 10.30 10.02 3.55
CA SER A 7 11.38 10.45 2.67
C SER A 7 11.88 9.32 1.76
N SER A 8 12.02 8.10 2.30
CA SER A 8 12.48 6.94 1.53
C SER A 8 11.46 6.50 0.49
N LEU A 9 10.17 6.46 0.86
CA LEU A 9 9.08 6.20 -0.06
C LEU A 9 8.98 7.28 -1.13
N GLY A 10 9.21 8.55 -0.75
CA GLY A 10 9.26 9.68 -1.68
C GLY A 10 10.32 9.50 -2.78
N LYS A 11 11.52 9.03 -2.42
CA LYS A 11 12.58 8.69 -3.39
C LYS A 11 12.12 7.61 -4.37
N ILE A 12 11.49 6.54 -3.88
CA ILE A 12 10.97 5.47 -4.73
C ILE A 12 9.85 6.00 -5.64
N MET A 13 8.94 6.82 -5.11
CA MET A 13 7.83 7.40 -5.86
C MET A 13 8.25 8.36 -6.98
N SER A 14 9.45 8.94 -6.88
CA SER A 14 10.04 9.79 -7.92
C SER A 14 10.63 9.04 -9.11
N LEU A 15 10.75 7.70 -9.03
CA LEU A 15 11.19 6.88 -10.15
C LEU A 15 10.12 6.83 -11.27
N PRO A 16 10.51 6.47 -12.50
CA PRO A 16 9.58 6.28 -13.60
C PRO A 16 8.44 5.31 -13.26
N GLU A 17 7.24 5.60 -13.77
CA GLU A 17 6.04 4.81 -13.51
C GLU A 17 6.15 3.34 -13.98
N ASN A 18 6.97 3.08 -14.99
CA ASN A 18 7.23 1.74 -15.53
C ASN A 18 8.31 0.97 -14.77
N THR A 19 8.89 1.51 -13.69
CA THR A 19 9.87 0.83 -12.85
C THR A 19 9.28 -0.44 -12.23
N ASN A 20 9.98 -1.57 -12.42
CA ASN A 20 9.70 -2.81 -11.72
C ASN A 20 10.22 -2.73 -10.27
N ILE A 21 9.40 -3.16 -9.32
CA ILE A 21 9.74 -3.23 -7.90
C ILE A 21 9.94 -4.70 -7.53
N TYR A 22 11.16 -5.02 -7.12
CA TYR A 22 11.55 -6.32 -6.58
C TYR A 22 11.75 -6.19 -5.07
N CYS A 23 10.74 -6.57 -4.29
CA CYS A 23 10.80 -6.52 -2.82
C CYS A 23 11.43 -7.80 -2.24
N GLY A 24 11.85 -7.72 -0.97
CA GLY A 24 12.57 -8.82 -0.31
C GLY A 24 11.71 -9.99 0.17
N HIS A 25 10.38 -9.85 0.18
CA HIS A 25 9.47 -10.83 0.77
C HIS A 25 8.13 -10.94 0.02
N GLU A 26 7.56 -12.15 0.00
CA GLU A 26 6.26 -12.47 -0.59
C GLU A 26 5.11 -12.19 0.41
N TYR A 27 4.90 -10.90 0.71
CA TYR A 27 3.85 -10.44 1.64
C TYR A 27 2.62 -9.86 0.93
N THR A 28 2.55 -9.97 -0.39
CA THR A 28 1.58 -9.25 -1.21
C THR A 28 0.14 -9.63 -0.87
N LEU A 29 -0.14 -10.91 -0.56
CA LEU A 29 -1.48 -11.36 -0.17
C LEU A 29 -1.95 -10.70 1.13
N SER A 30 -1.20 -10.88 2.23
CA SER A 30 -1.51 -10.24 3.52
C SER A 30 -1.53 -8.71 3.44
N ASN A 31 -0.69 -8.12 2.59
CA ASN A 31 -0.69 -6.67 2.38
C ASN A 31 -1.95 -6.20 1.64
N SER A 32 -2.45 -6.99 0.68
CA SER A 32 -3.68 -6.69 -0.06
C SER A 32 -4.93 -6.83 0.82
N GLU A 33 -4.95 -7.80 1.74
CA GLU A 33 -6.03 -7.97 2.73
C GLU A 33 -6.09 -6.77 3.69
N PHE A 34 -4.93 -6.36 4.23
CA PHE A 34 -4.85 -5.15 5.04
C PHE A 34 -5.32 -3.91 4.26
N ALA A 35 -4.82 -3.73 3.03
CA ALA A 35 -5.21 -2.59 2.21
C ALA A 35 -6.73 -2.55 1.96
N LEU A 36 -7.36 -3.70 1.70
CA LEU A 36 -8.81 -3.80 1.48
C LEU A 36 -9.61 -3.46 2.74
N SER A 37 -9.07 -3.75 3.93
CA SER A 37 -9.73 -3.40 5.20
C SER A 37 -9.84 -1.88 5.41
N ILE A 38 -8.95 -1.08 4.81
CA ILE A 38 -8.89 0.38 4.98
C ILE A 38 -9.25 1.19 3.73
N GLU A 39 -9.25 0.57 2.55
CA GLU A 39 -9.65 1.20 1.27
C GLU A 39 -10.57 0.27 0.45
N PRO A 40 -11.71 -0.18 1.01
CA PRO A 40 -12.53 -1.25 0.41
C PRO A 40 -13.17 -0.86 -0.93
N ARG A 41 -13.36 0.44 -1.23
CA ARG A 41 -13.98 0.89 -2.50
C ARG A 41 -12.98 1.08 -3.64
N ASN A 42 -11.69 0.81 -3.42
CA ASN A 42 -10.68 0.92 -4.46
C ASN A 42 -10.75 -0.27 -5.44
N GLU A 43 -11.43 -0.10 -6.57
CA GLU A 43 -11.61 -1.15 -7.59
C GLU A 43 -10.28 -1.71 -8.14
N ALA A 44 -9.25 -0.86 -8.25
CA ALA A 44 -7.91 -1.29 -8.68
C ALA A 44 -7.27 -2.22 -7.64
N LEU A 45 -7.44 -1.91 -6.35
CA LEU A 45 -7.00 -2.78 -5.25
C LEU A 45 -7.80 -4.08 -5.21
N GLN A 46 -9.12 -4.05 -5.37
CA GLN A 46 -9.96 -5.25 -5.41
C GLN A 46 -9.52 -6.21 -6.52
N SER A 47 -9.34 -5.68 -7.74
CA SER A 47 -8.89 -6.46 -8.89
C SER A 47 -7.49 -7.04 -8.66
N TYR A 48 -6.58 -6.25 -8.08
CA TYR A 48 -5.23 -6.69 -7.77
C TYR A 48 -5.21 -7.77 -6.68
N ALA A 49 -5.97 -7.61 -5.59
CA ALA A 49 -6.07 -8.57 -4.50
C ALA A 49 -6.61 -9.93 -5.00
N ALA A 50 -7.64 -9.92 -5.87
CA ALA A 50 -8.14 -11.13 -6.50
C ALA A 50 -7.08 -11.83 -7.37
N HIS A 51 -6.32 -11.06 -8.15
CA HIS A 51 -5.22 -11.60 -8.94
C HIS A 51 -4.11 -12.21 -8.06
N VAL A 52 -3.74 -11.51 -6.98
CA VAL A 52 -2.76 -11.97 -6.00
C VAL A 52 -3.20 -13.28 -5.35
N ALA A 53 -4.45 -13.36 -4.89
CA ALA A 53 -5.01 -14.58 -4.31
C ALA A 53 -4.93 -15.76 -5.31
N HIS A 54 -5.28 -15.52 -6.58
CA HIS A 54 -5.19 -16.53 -7.63
C HIS A 54 -3.75 -17.03 -7.88
N LEU A 55 -2.76 -16.13 -7.88
CA LEU A 55 -1.35 -16.52 -8.04
C LEU A 55 -0.86 -17.32 -6.84
N ARG A 56 -1.21 -16.90 -5.62
CA ARG A 56 -0.78 -17.55 -4.38
C ARG A 56 -1.41 -18.93 -4.18
N ASP A 57 -2.68 -19.11 -4.57
CA ASP A 57 -3.35 -20.42 -4.60
C ASP A 57 -2.61 -21.43 -5.49
N LYS A 58 -1.97 -20.94 -6.56
CA LYS A 58 -1.12 -21.73 -7.47
C LYS A 58 0.34 -21.84 -7.03
N GLY A 59 0.71 -21.29 -5.87
CA GLY A 59 2.09 -21.24 -5.40
C GLY A 59 3.01 -20.33 -6.21
N LEU A 60 2.47 -19.45 -7.07
CA LEU A 60 3.25 -18.55 -7.92
C LEU A 60 3.65 -17.26 -7.17
N PRO A 61 4.81 -16.67 -7.49
CA PRO A 61 5.22 -15.39 -6.93
C PRO A 61 4.37 -14.24 -7.48
N THR A 62 4.29 -13.15 -6.71
CA THR A 62 3.56 -11.91 -7.10
C THR A 62 4.49 -10.75 -7.44
N VAL A 63 5.80 -11.02 -7.40
CA VAL A 63 6.89 -10.08 -7.63
C VAL A 63 7.51 -10.38 -9.01
N PRO A 64 7.89 -9.37 -9.82
CA PRO A 64 7.83 -7.94 -9.55
C PRO A 64 6.43 -7.34 -9.70
N THR A 65 6.22 -6.23 -8.98
CA THR A 65 5.13 -5.27 -9.26
C THR A 65 5.67 -4.08 -10.06
N ARG A 66 4.79 -3.18 -10.52
CA ARG A 66 5.16 -1.92 -11.17
C ARG A 66 4.83 -0.73 -10.28
N LEU A 67 5.71 0.27 -10.26
CA LEU A 67 5.48 1.48 -9.44
C LEU A 67 4.14 2.16 -9.75
N LYS A 68 3.74 2.24 -11.03
CA LYS A 68 2.42 2.77 -11.42
C LYS A 68 1.25 2.04 -10.78
N ASN A 69 1.39 0.75 -10.49
CA ASN A 69 0.36 -0.05 -9.87
C ASN A 69 0.39 0.15 -8.35
N GLU A 70 1.57 0.13 -7.73
CA GLU A 70 1.71 0.41 -6.29
C GLU A 70 1.09 1.76 -5.89
N LYS A 71 1.27 2.82 -6.68
CA LYS A 71 0.64 4.13 -6.43
C LYS A 71 -0.91 4.08 -6.38
N LYS A 72 -1.53 3.08 -6.99
CA LYS A 72 -2.99 2.94 -7.06
C LYS A 72 -3.59 2.26 -5.83
N TYR A 73 -2.87 1.37 -5.17
CA TYR A 73 -3.45 0.53 -4.11
C TYR A 73 -2.57 0.33 -2.87
N ASN A 74 -1.29 0.73 -2.89
CA ASN A 74 -0.43 0.57 -1.72
C ASN A 74 -0.76 1.66 -0.69
N PRO A 75 -1.28 1.31 0.49
CA PRO A 75 -1.73 2.32 1.46
C PRO A 75 -0.60 3.23 1.94
N PHE A 76 0.64 2.73 1.96
CA PHE A 76 1.81 3.53 2.33
C PHE A 76 2.24 4.53 1.25
N LEU A 77 1.76 4.39 0.01
CA LEU A 77 1.98 5.38 -1.06
C LEU A 77 0.75 6.27 -1.26
N ARG A 78 -0.30 6.08 -0.44
CA ARG A 78 -1.62 6.72 -0.55
C ARG A 78 -2.03 7.37 0.77
N ALA A 79 -1.07 7.89 1.54
CA ALA A 79 -1.31 8.55 2.81
C ALA A 79 -2.29 9.75 2.72
N SER A 80 -2.43 10.35 1.54
CA SER A 80 -3.39 11.43 1.24
C SER A 80 -4.79 10.94 0.84
N SER A 81 -5.01 9.62 0.69
CA SER A 81 -6.33 9.07 0.35
C SER A 81 -7.35 9.40 1.44
N MET A 82 -8.43 10.06 1.04
CA MET A 82 -9.54 10.41 1.94
C MET A 82 -10.18 9.16 2.54
N GLU A 83 -10.31 8.09 1.76
CA GLU A 83 -10.93 6.86 2.23
C GLU A 83 -10.06 6.19 3.30
N ILE A 84 -8.74 6.07 3.06
CA ILE A 84 -7.82 5.52 4.07
C ILE A 84 -7.86 6.36 5.35
N ARG A 85 -7.83 7.68 5.21
CA ARG A 85 -7.89 8.60 6.36
C ARG A 85 -9.20 8.44 7.14
N GLN A 86 -10.33 8.30 6.46
CA GLN A 86 -11.63 8.05 7.09
C GLN A 86 -11.66 6.70 7.81
N SER A 87 -11.24 5.62 7.14
CA SER A 87 -11.24 4.26 7.71
C SER A 87 -10.39 4.14 8.98
N LEU A 88 -9.30 4.91 9.06
CA LEU A 88 -8.38 4.90 10.20
C LEU A 88 -8.59 6.07 11.18
N ASN A 89 -9.66 6.85 11.03
CA ASN A 89 -9.94 8.05 11.84
C ASN A 89 -8.75 9.03 11.90
N ILE A 90 -8.01 9.16 10.80
CA ILE A 90 -6.89 10.11 10.67
C ILE A 90 -7.47 11.51 10.43
N PRO A 91 -7.14 12.51 11.27
CA PRO A 91 -7.63 13.87 11.10
C PRO A 91 -7.28 14.45 9.73
N ALA A 92 -8.18 15.24 9.15
CA ALA A 92 -7.92 15.94 7.89
C ALA A 92 -6.73 16.92 7.99
N THR A 93 -6.46 17.43 9.19
CA THR A 93 -5.33 18.32 9.50
C THR A 93 -4.00 17.57 9.62
N ALA A 94 -4.00 16.24 9.70
CA ALA A 94 -2.79 15.46 9.82
C ALA A 94 -1.97 15.52 8.53
N ASN A 95 -0.66 15.68 8.65
CA ASN A 95 0.23 15.59 7.50
C ASN A 95 0.45 14.12 7.08
N ASP A 96 1.08 13.90 5.93
CA ASP A 96 1.28 12.55 5.40
C ASP A 96 2.21 11.68 6.27
N ALA A 97 3.15 12.27 7.02
CA ALA A 97 3.98 11.50 7.95
C ALA A 97 3.16 10.96 9.12
N GLU A 98 2.27 11.78 9.69
CA GLU A 98 1.33 11.38 10.74
C GLU A 98 0.34 10.32 10.23
N ALA A 99 -0.17 10.48 9.02
CA ALA A 99 -1.02 9.49 8.37
C ALA A 99 -0.28 8.15 8.18
N LEU A 100 0.98 8.18 7.75
CA LEU A 100 1.81 6.96 7.63
C LEU A 100 2.03 6.26 8.97
N VAL A 101 2.17 7.00 10.07
CA VAL A 101 2.25 6.39 11.41
C VAL A 101 0.97 5.63 11.73
N ALA A 102 -0.19 6.24 11.48
CA ALA A 102 -1.47 5.59 11.74
C ALA A 102 -1.66 4.34 10.87
N ILE A 103 -1.35 4.42 9.57
CA ILE A 103 -1.39 3.28 8.64
C ILE A 103 -0.45 2.17 9.10
N ARG A 104 0.79 2.51 9.51
CA ARG A 104 1.75 1.53 9.99
C ARG A 104 1.25 0.83 11.25
N ARG A 105 0.78 1.60 12.23
CA ARG A 105 0.23 1.06 13.49
C ARG A 105 -0.97 0.16 13.25
N ALA A 106 -1.87 0.54 12.34
CA ALA A 106 -3.01 -0.28 11.96
C ALA A 106 -2.55 -1.61 11.36
N LYS A 107 -1.56 -1.59 10.46
CA LYS A 107 -0.99 -2.80 9.87
C LYS A 107 -0.27 -3.70 10.88
N ASP A 108 0.36 -3.12 11.90
CA ASP A 108 1.06 -3.87 12.94
C ASP A 108 0.11 -4.69 13.83
N HIS A 109 -1.17 -4.32 13.88
CA HIS A 109 -2.21 -4.96 14.70
C HIS A 109 -3.32 -5.62 13.87
N PHE A 110 -3.11 -5.78 12.55
CA PHE A 110 -4.00 -6.48 11.64
C PHE A 110 -3.58 -7.94 11.51
#